data_AF-A0A2D8V669-F1
#
_entry.id   AF-A0A2D8V669-F1
#
_cell.length_a   1.000
_cell.length_b   1.000
_cell.length_c   1.000
_cell.angle_alpha   90.00
_cell.angle_beta   90.00
_cell.angle_gamma   90.00
#
_symmetry.space_group_name_H-M   'P 1'
#
loop_
_entity.id
_entity.type
_entity.pdbx_description
1 polymer ?
#
loop_
_entity_poly.entity_id
_entity_poly.type
_entity_poly.pdbx_seq_one_letter_code
_entity_poly.pdbx_strand_id
1 'polypeptide(L)'
;MKSFLRYIGVKLTTRRSVIIFAVISSVFGIAALVTVIDGAMLGNAVHSALNDPVGLTLATGAFLVAFLLRSVAWRRIVPGLTLGQSLAGVHLALGANHVLPLRLGEPLRVASVVRRTSTSLDVAASSTLALRSADIICVLGLAWILAPNAMQGVVGGWIVPVAAVLGLVAVGSGIWLAKTARATTSVRLPGPVTLGLTAVAWLFEAVLVWQSASWAGLEIGFSDAVVVTTIAVSAQIVAIAPSGIGTYEAASVAAYLALGHDSETALVAAVTAHALKTLYSLIAGGIAVFAPSPSFLGRLRLPRTIGQSPQAEVARRRGPAEAGRPIVLFMPALNEEKAVGKCIRRVPAEIAGHPVHTLIIDDGSTDRTAQIAANTGAEVVSFGETRGLGAGVRFGLEHAMTHNPVAVAFCDADEEYPPEELENLVTPILEGEADYVVGSRFLGTIEHMRPHRRLGNIVLTKLVAFLSRTPVTDGQSGYRAFSPEAASSAEIIHDFNYAQVITLDLIAKGFRYQEVGITYRFRTSGKSFIKLGPYLRRVVPAVARELNTT
;
A
#
# COMPACT_ATOMS: atom_id res chain seq x y z
N MET A 1 5.19 7.59 -15.23
CA MET A 1 4.42 6.68 -14.34
C MET A 1 3.18 6.07 -15.01
N LYS A 2 2.22 6.85 -15.53
CA LYS A 2 1.05 6.32 -16.29
C LYS A 2 1.44 5.50 -17.53
N SER A 3 2.60 5.79 -18.15
CA SER A 3 3.12 5.07 -19.32
C SER A 3 3.73 3.69 -18.97
N PHE A 4 4.48 3.58 -17.87
CA PHE A 4 5.07 2.31 -17.42
C PHE A 4 4.01 1.29 -16.95
N LEU A 5 2.97 1.77 -16.24
CA LEU A 5 1.83 0.95 -15.86
C LEU A 5 0.93 0.57 -17.06
N ARG A 6 0.93 1.40 -18.13
CA ARG A 6 0.30 1.05 -19.42
C ARG A 6 1.11 0.05 -20.23
N TYR A 7 2.45 0.11 -20.14
CA TYR A 7 3.35 -0.80 -20.85
C TYR A 7 3.31 -2.23 -20.27
N ILE A 8 3.09 -2.37 -18.96
CA ILE A 8 2.77 -3.67 -18.29
C ILE A 8 1.26 -4.02 -18.45
N GLY A 9 0.50 -3.19 -19.16
CA GLY A 9 -0.93 -3.31 -19.39
C GLY A 9 -1.28 -4.22 -20.55
N VAL A 10 -0.94 -5.51 -20.46
CA VAL A 10 -1.58 -6.55 -21.29
C VAL A 10 -3.08 -6.57 -20.96
N LYS A 11 -3.95 -6.59 -22.01
CA LYS A 11 -5.42 -6.55 -21.93
C LYS A 11 -5.96 -7.43 -20.79
N LEU A 12 -6.99 -6.93 -20.07
CA LEU A 12 -7.56 -7.54 -18.86
C LEU A 12 -8.01 -9.02 -19.01
N THR A 13 -8.29 -9.48 -20.22
CA THR A 13 -8.63 -10.88 -20.52
C THR A 13 -7.41 -11.80 -20.39
N THR A 14 -6.24 -11.38 -20.87
CA THR A 14 -4.98 -12.13 -20.77
C THR A 14 -4.49 -12.25 -19.32
N ARG A 15 -4.75 -11.24 -18.47
CA ARG A 15 -4.38 -11.28 -17.04
C ARG A 15 -5.08 -12.40 -16.28
N ARG A 16 -6.36 -12.64 -16.55
CA ARG A 16 -7.10 -13.72 -15.88
C ARG A 16 -6.61 -15.08 -16.34
N SER A 17 -6.40 -15.28 -17.65
CA SER A 17 -5.92 -16.56 -18.19
C SER A 17 -4.54 -16.94 -17.67
N VAL A 18 -3.60 -16.00 -17.55
CA VAL A 18 -2.26 -16.29 -17.00
C VAL A 18 -2.31 -16.64 -15.51
N ILE A 19 -3.12 -15.91 -14.72
CA ILE A 19 -3.30 -16.21 -13.30
C ILE A 19 -3.97 -17.58 -13.12
N ILE A 20 -5.04 -17.86 -13.88
CA ILE A 20 -5.74 -19.14 -13.84
C ILE A 20 -4.78 -20.27 -14.23
N PHE A 21 -4.05 -20.13 -15.33
CA PHE A 21 -3.07 -21.12 -15.78
C PHE A 21 -2.06 -21.43 -14.67
N ALA A 22 -1.48 -20.41 -14.05
CA ALA A 22 -0.47 -20.62 -13.04
C ALA A 22 -1.01 -21.15 -11.70
N VAL A 23 -2.24 -20.80 -11.32
CA VAL A 23 -2.92 -21.44 -10.19
C VAL A 23 -3.14 -22.92 -10.50
N ILE A 24 -3.63 -23.26 -11.69
CA ILE A 24 -3.79 -24.65 -12.13
C ILE A 24 -2.44 -25.38 -12.12
N SER A 25 -1.38 -24.78 -12.69
CA SER A 25 -0.03 -25.37 -12.68
C SER A 25 0.51 -25.57 -11.27
N SER A 26 0.23 -24.67 -10.34
CA SER A 26 0.64 -24.81 -8.92
C SER A 26 -0.12 -25.95 -8.25
N VAL A 27 -1.44 -26.00 -8.43
CA VAL A 27 -2.28 -27.07 -7.88
C VAL A 27 -1.85 -28.43 -8.43
N PHE A 28 -1.60 -28.51 -9.74
CA PHE A 28 -1.08 -29.71 -10.36
C PHE A 28 0.31 -30.09 -9.84
N GLY A 29 1.23 -29.14 -9.72
CA GLY A 29 2.57 -29.38 -9.19
C GLY A 29 2.55 -29.87 -7.73
N ILE A 30 1.71 -29.28 -6.89
CA ILE A 30 1.50 -29.72 -5.50
C ILE A 30 0.87 -31.11 -5.47
N ALA A 31 -0.17 -31.36 -6.26
CA ALA A 31 -0.83 -32.66 -6.32
C ALA A 31 0.15 -33.76 -6.76
N ALA A 32 0.94 -33.51 -7.81
CA ALA A 32 1.98 -34.43 -8.28
C ALA A 32 3.04 -34.68 -7.20
N LEU A 33 3.49 -33.64 -6.51
CA LEU A 33 4.47 -33.77 -5.43
C LEU A 33 3.95 -34.65 -4.30
N VAL A 34 2.70 -34.44 -3.86
CA VAL A 34 2.04 -35.23 -2.80
C VAL A 34 1.91 -36.70 -3.18
N THR A 35 1.73 -37.02 -4.47
CA THR A 35 1.65 -38.42 -4.91
C THR A 35 2.99 -39.16 -4.98
N VAL A 36 4.11 -38.43 -5.04
CA VAL A 36 5.45 -39.01 -5.24
C VAL A 36 6.27 -38.99 -3.95
N ILE A 37 6.01 -38.06 -3.04
CA ILE A 37 6.79 -37.94 -1.80
C ILE A 37 6.37 -38.98 -0.76
N ASP A 38 7.37 -39.65 -0.17
CA ASP A 38 7.12 -40.50 1.00
C ASP A 38 6.79 -39.63 2.22
N GLY A 39 5.55 -39.74 2.70
CA GLY A 39 5.05 -38.96 3.82
C GLY A 39 5.71 -39.29 5.16
N ALA A 40 6.18 -40.53 5.36
CA ALA A 40 6.88 -40.93 6.56
C ALA A 40 8.30 -40.34 6.59
N MET A 41 9.02 -40.39 5.45
CA MET A 41 10.34 -39.78 5.33
C MET A 41 10.26 -38.25 5.49
N LEU A 42 9.29 -37.60 4.86
CA LEU A 42 9.06 -36.17 5.05
C LEU A 42 8.72 -35.83 6.50
N GLY A 43 7.87 -36.64 7.15
CA GLY A 43 7.54 -36.48 8.57
C GLY A 43 8.77 -36.57 9.47
N ASN A 44 9.66 -37.53 9.21
CA ASN A 44 10.92 -37.67 9.93
C ASN A 44 11.84 -36.48 9.70
N ALA A 45 11.97 -35.99 8.46
CA ALA A 45 12.80 -34.82 8.16
C ALA A 45 12.30 -33.56 8.87
N VAL A 46 10.98 -33.34 8.89
CA VAL A 46 10.36 -32.23 9.64
C VAL A 46 10.60 -32.40 11.14
N HIS A 47 10.45 -33.61 11.68
CA HIS A 47 10.71 -33.90 13.09
C HIS A 47 12.17 -33.63 13.47
N SER A 48 13.12 -34.07 12.64
CA SER A 48 14.56 -33.79 12.78
C SER A 48 14.84 -32.29 12.78
N ALA A 49 14.24 -31.53 11.84
CA ALA A 49 14.43 -30.08 11.76
C ALA A 49 13.87 -29.35 12.99
N LEU A 50 12.72 -29.78 13.52
CA LEU A 50 12.10 -29.17 14.71
C LEU A 50 12.86 -29.49 16.00
N ASN A 51 13.51 -30.65 16.08
CA ASN A 51 14.33 -31.05 17.22
C ASN A 51 15.77 -30.55 17.15
N ASP A 52 16.17 -29.90 16.05
CA ASP A 52 17.50 -29.31 15.84
C ASP A 52 17.42 -27.76 15.76
N PRO A 53 17.21 -27.07 16.89
CA PRO A 53 17.10 -25.61 16.90
C PRO A 53 18.39 -24.91 16.45
N VAL A 54 19.55 -25.56 16.63
CA VAL A 54 20.85 -25.03 16.20
C VAL A 54 20.95 -25.06 14.68
N GLY A 55 20.67 -26.20 14.05
CA GLY A 55 20.63 -26.32 12.60
C GLY A 55 19.59 -25.40 11.97
N LEU A 56 18.40 -25.25 12.58
CA LEU A 56 17.36 -24.35 12.06
C LEU A 56 17.82 -22.89 12.10
N THR A 57 18.47 -22.47 13.19
CA THR A 57 19.05 -21.14 13.34
C THR A 57 20.18 -20.92 12.34
N LEU A 58 21.05 -21.92 12.14
CA LEU A 58 22.14 -21.88 11.16
C LEU A 58 21.61 -21.73 9.73
N ALA A 59 20.67 -22.57 9.32
CA ALA A 59 20.11 -22.56 7.97
C ALA A 59 19.37 -21.24 7.66
N THR A 60 18.49 -20.79 8.56
CA THR A 60 17.72 -19.56 8.35
C THR A 60 18.59 -18.30 8.50
N GLY A 61 19.54 -18.30 9.44
CA GLY A 61 20.51 -17.23 9.64
C GLY A 61 21.46 -17.07 8.46
N ALA A 62 21.99 -18.17 7.93
CA ALA A 62 22.82 -18.18 6.73
C ALA A 62 22.04 -17.64 5.53
N PHE A 63 20.79 -18.09 5.34
CA PHE A 63 19.93 -17.57 4.28
C PHE A 63 19.67 -16.06 4.42
N LEU A 64 19.48 -15.54 5.64
CA LEU A 64 19.40 -14.10 5.89
C LEU A 64 20.68 -13.36 5.51
N VAL A 65 21.84 -13.87 5.93
CA VAL A 65 23.15 -13.29 5.61
C VAL A 65 23.37 -13.23 4.10
N ALA A 66 22.96 -14.26 3.34
CA ALA A 66 23.03 -14.24 1.88
C ALA A 66 22.33 -13.01 1.26
N PHE A 67 21.13 -12.66 1.73
CA PHE A 67 20.41 -11.47 1.25
C PHE A 67 20.98 -10.15 1.77
N LEU A 68 21.55 -10.13 2.97
CA LEU A 68 22.30 -8.96 3.47
C LEU A 68 23.53 -8.68 2.59
N LEU A 69 24.29 -9.71 2.24
CA LEU A 69 25.45 -9.59 1.36
C LEU A 69 25.05 -9.08 -0.03
N ARG A 70 24.00 -9.63 -0.64
CA ARG A 70 23.44 -9.12 -1.92
C ARG A 70 22.97 -7.67 -1.81
N SER A 71 22.40 -7.28 -0.68
CA SER A 71 21.95 -5.91 -0.43
C SER A 71 23.13 -4.94 -0.29
N VAL A 72 24.22 -5.36 0.37
CA VAL A 72 25.47 -4.58 0.45
C VAL A 72 26.15 -4.50 -0.91
N ALA A 73 26.17 -5.59 -1.69
CA ALA A 73 26.69 -5.61 -3.05
C ALA A 73 25.95 -4.60 -3.94
N TRP A 74 24.61 -4.57 -3.86
CA TRP A 74 23.82 -3.62 -4.63
C TRP A 74 24.05 -2.17 -4.22
N ARG A 75 24.24 -1.89 -2.92
CA ARG A 75 24.59 -0.53 -2.44
C ARG A 75 25.92 -0.03 -2.98
N ARG A 76 26.87 -0.92 -3.28
CA ARG A 76 28.11 -0.50 -3.95
C ARG A 76 27.89 -0.05 -5.40
N ILE A 77 26.87 -0.63 -6.06
CA ILE A 77 26.42 -0.22 -7.39
C ILE A 77 25.59 1.06 -7.30
N VAL A 78 24.71 1.20 -6.31
CA VAL A 78 23.87 2.40 -6.10
C VAL A 78 24.11 2.98 -4.68
N PRO A 79 25.14 3.82 -4.50
CA PRO A 79 25.55 4.32 -3.18
C PRO A 79 24.48 5.12 -2.43
N GLY A 80 23.52 5.70 -3.15
CA GLY A 80 22.40 6.44 -2.56
C GLY A 80 21.37 5.57 -1.83
N LEU A 81 21.43 4.24 -1.94
CA LEU A 81 20.53 3.34 -1.22
C LEU A 81 21.02 3.11 0.22
N THR A 82 20.10 3.24 1.18
CA THR A 82 20.31 2.72 2.54
C THR A 82 20.27 1.19 2.55
N LEU A 83 20.80 0.56 3.61
CA LEU A 83 20.71 -0.90 3.77
C LEU A 83 19.26 -1.38 3.79
N GLY A 84 18.39 -0.69 4.53
CA GLY A 84 16.97 -1.05 4.58
C GLY A 84 16.26 -0.96 3.23
N GLN A 85 16.54 0.07 2.42
CA GLN A 85 15.92 0.22 1.10
C GLN A 85 16.40 -0.84 0.12
N SER A 86 17.71 -1.14 0.13
CA SER A 86 18.30 -2.21 -0.69
C SER A 86 17.71 -3.57 -0.31
N LEU A 87 17.68 -3.87 0.99
CA LEU A 87 17.15 -5.11 1.55
C LEU A 87 15.67 -5.29 1.24
N ALA A 88 14.86 -4.24 1.43
CA ALA A 88 13.45 -4.28 1.06
C ALA A 88 13.23 -4.47 -0.45
N GLY A 89 14.08 -3.89 -1.30
CA GLY A 89 14.02 -4.16 -2.75
C GLY A 89 14.27 -5.63 -3.08
N VAL A 90 15.31 -6.22 -2.49
CA VAL A 90 15.67 -7.64 -2.67
C VAL A 90 14.60 -8.58 -2.13
N HIS A 91 14.11 -8.35 -0.91
CA HIS A 91 13.08 -9.20 -0.30
C HIS A 91 11.70 -9.04 -0.92
N LEU A 92 11.33 -7.84 -1.37
CA LEU A 92 10.09 -7.65 -2.12
C LEU A 92 10.13 -8.45 -3.43
N ALA A 93 11.27 -8.44 -4.12
CA ALA A 93 11.48 -9.24 -5.32
C ALA A 93 11.35 -10.74 -5.02
N LEU A 94 12.00 -11.19 -3.95
CA LEU A 94 12.00 -12.57 -3.50
C LEU A 94 10.59 -13.05 -3.16
N GLY A 95 9.87 -12.34 -2.28
CA GLY A 95 8.50 -12.70 -1.90
C GLY A 95 7.54 -12.67 -3.09
N ALA A 96 7.66 -11.67 -3.97
CA ALA A 96 6.85 -11.61 -5.18
C ALA A 96 7.07 -12.79 -6.11
N ASN A 97 8.30 -13.27 -6.26
CA ASN A 97 8.62 -14.45 -7.07
C ASN A 97 8.04 -15.76 -6.50
N HIS A 98 7.65 -15.79 -5.21
CA HIS A 98 7.00 -16.94 -4.57
C HIS A 98 5.47 -16.85 -4.63
N VAL A 99 4.91 -15.63 -4.72
CA VAL A 99 3.46 -15.41 -4.77
C VAL A 99 2.93 -15.31 -6.20
N LEU A 100 3.69 -14.68 -7.09
CA LEU A 100 3.20 -14.31 -8.42
C LEU A 100 3.53 -15.37 -9.47
N PRO A 101 2.61 -15.57 -10.44
CA PRO A 101 2.75 -16.54 -11.53
C PRO A 101 3.73 -16.12 -12.63
N LEU A 102 4.20 -14.88 -12.58
CA LEU A 102 5.21 -14.36 -13.47
C LEU A 102 6.36 -13.91 -12.57
N ARG A 103 7.61 -14.18 -12.97
CA ARG A 103 8.84 -13.76 -12.27
C ARG A 103 9.02 -12.23 -12.32
N LEU A 104 8.09 -11.51 -11.69
CA LEU A 104 7.99 -10.05 -11.63
C LEU A 104 8.81 -9.48 -10.47
N GLY A 105 9.65 -10.29 -9.82
CA GLY A 105 10.52 -9.86 -8.73
C GLY A 105 11.42 -8.70 -9.12
N GLU A 106 12.11 -8.77 -10.27
CA GLU A 106 13.00 -7.68 -10.70
C GLU A 106 12.25 -6.37 -11.03
N PRO A 107 11.14 -6.37 -11.78
CA PRO A 107 10.28 -5.19 -11.90
C PRO A 107 9.84 -4.60 -10.56
N LEU A 108 9.50 -5.44 -9.58
CA LEU A 108 9.10 -4.99 -8.25
C LEU A 108 10.27 -4.46 -7.42
N ARG A 109 11.47 -5.01 -7.59
CA ARG A 109 12.71 -4.47 -7.03
C ARG A 109 12.98 -3.05 -7.52
N VAL A 110 12.86 -2.84 -8.84
CA VAL A 110 12.99 -1.52 -9.48
C VAL A 110 11.91 -0.57 -8.95
N ALA A 111 10.65 -1.02 -8.91
CA ALA A 111 9.55 -0.21 -8.40
C ALA A 111 9.74 0.13 -6.91
N SER A 112 10.32 -0.78 -6.11
CA SER A 112 10.64 -0.54 -4.71
C SER A 112 11.61 0.62 -4.57
N VAL A 113 12.72 0.62 -5.32
CA VAL A 113 13.68 1.72 -5.29
C VAL A 113 13.02 3.03 -5.72
N VAL A 114 12.39 3.06 -6.90
CA VAL A 114 11.80 4.28 -7.47
C VAL A 114 10.71 4.87 -6.57
N ARG A 115 9.95 4.05 -5.83
CA ARG A 115 8.93 4.54 -4.89
C ARG A 115 9.50 5.01 -3.57
N ARG A 116 10.65 4.48 -3.15
CA ARG A 116 11.20 4.70 -1.81
C ARG A 116 12.31 5.74 -1.80
N THR A 117 12.83 6.11 -2.97
CA THR A 117 13.97 7.01 -3.13
C THR A 117 13.74 7.98 -4.27
N SER A 118 14.63 8.97 -4.41
CA SER A 118 14.70 9.86 -5.58
C SER A 118 15.47 9.25 -6.77
N THR A 119 15.77 7.95 -6.72
CA THR A 119 16.54 7.27 -7.78
C THR A 119 15.72 7.16 -9.06
N SER A 120 16.34 7.49 -10.19
CA SER A 120 15.69 7.40 -11.49
C SER A 120 15.39 5.96 -11.90
N LEU A 121 14.37 5.79 -12.75
CA LEU A 121 13.99 4.47 -13.27
C LEU A 121 15.14 3.78 -14.01
N ASP A 122 15.92 4.53 -14.78
CA ASP A 122 17.05 3.99 -15.56
C ASP A 122 18.17 3.47 -14.64
N VAL A 123 18.50 4.21 -13.57
CA VAL A 123 19.49 3.76 -12.57
C VAL A 123 18.99 2.52 -11.82
N ALA A 124 17.73 2.53 -11.40
CA ALA A 124 17.15 1.39 -10.69
C ALA A 124 17.12 0.14 -11.57
N ALA A 125 16.71 0.25 -12.83
CA ALA A 125 16.59 -0.88 -13.74
C ALA A 125 17.94 -1.42 -14.22
N SER A 126 18.87 -0.55 -14.64
CA SER A 126 20.21 -0.96 -15.09
C SER A 126 21.01 -1.62 -13.97
N SER A 127 20.99 -1.05 -12.75
CA SER A 127 21.70 -1.62 -11.60
C SER A 127 21.12 -2.95 -11.14
N THR A 128 19.79 -3.10 -11.20
CA THR A 128 19.10 -4.36 -10.87
C THR A 128 19.50 -5.46 -11.85
N LEU A 129 19.44 -5.19 -13.15
CA LEU A 129 19.78 -6.17 -14.17
C LEU A 129 21.27 -6.57 -14.10
N ALA A 130 22.17 -5.59 -13.93
CA ALA A 130 23.60 -5.86 -13.83
C ALA A 130 23.94 -6.70 -12.59
N LEU A 131 23.30 -6.44 -11.44
CA LEU A 131 23.49 -7.27 -10.27
C LEU A 131 22.95 -8.69 -10.49
N ARG A 132 21.79 -8.85 -11.14
CA ARG A 132 21.24 -10.18 -11.45
C ARG A 132 22.15 -10.98 -12.38
N SER A 133 22.74 -10.34 -13.38
CA SER A 133 23.75 -10.95 -14.24
C SER A 133 24.98 -11.39 -13.44
N ALA A 134 25.47 -10.53 -12.53
CA ALA A 134 26.57 -10.86 -11.64
C ALA A 134 26.25 -12.03 -10.69
N ASP A 135 25.04 -12.05 -10.11
CA ASP A 135 24.54 -13.16 -9.28
C ASP A 135 24.60 -14.49 -10.04
N ILE A 136 24.09 -14.53 -11.27
CA ILE A 136 24.04 -15.75 -12.09
C ILE A 136 25.45 -16.21 -12.52
N ILE A 137 26.32 -15.29 -12.91
CA ILE A 137 27.71 -15.63 -13.28
C ILE A 137 28.45 -16.18 -12.07
N CYS A 138 28.33 -15.54 -10.91
CA CYS A 138 29.01 -15.98 -9.69
C CYS A 138 28.59 -17.38 -9.26
N VAL A 139 27.29 -17.70 -9.28
CA VAL A 139 26.82 -19.03 -8.84
C VAL A 139 27.27 -20.14 -9.79
N LEU A 140 27.19 -19.92 -11.10
CA LEU A 140 27.63 -20.90 -12.08
C LEU A 140 29.14 -21.09 -12.04
N GLY A 141 29.91 -19.99 -11.98
CA GLY A 141 31.37 -20.05 -11.86
C GLY A 141 31.81 -20.78 -10.60
N LEU A 142 31.17 -20.50 -9.46
CA LEU A 142 31.44 -21.17 -8.19
C LEU A 142 31.19 -22.68 -8.28
N ALA A 143 30.07 -23.12 -8.85
CA ALA A 143 29.77 -24.54 -9.01
C ALA A 143 30.76 -25.27 -9.92
N TRP A 144 31.18 -24.63 -11.01
CA TRP A 144 32.20 -25.18 -11.91
C TRP A 144 33.58 -25.29 -11.25
N ILE A 145 33.95 -24.35 -10.37
CA ILE A 145 35.21 -24.39 -9.62
C ILE A 145 35.18 -25.50 -8.56
N LEU A 146 34.07 -25.62 -7.82
CA LEU A 146 33.97 -26.53 -6.68
C LEU A 146 33.66 -27.97 -7.07
N ALA A 147 32.95 -28.20 -8.19
CA ALA A 147 32.50 -29.54 -8.59
C ALA A 147 32.34 -29.67 -10.12
N PRO A 148 33.44 -29.60 -10.89
CA PRO A 148 33.41 -29.61 -12.35
C PRO A 148 32.81 -30.91 -12.92
N ASN A 149 33.09 -32.07 -12.33
CA ASN A 149 32.58 -33.35 -12.80
C ASN A 149 31.06 -33.46 -12.63
N ALA A 150 30.53 -33.03 -11.49
CA ALA A 150 29.09 -33.00 -11.23
C ALA A 150 28.36 -32.03 -12.18
N MET A 151 28.94 -30.84 -12.39
CA MET A 151 28.42 -29.87 -13.35
C MET A 151 28.42 -30.40 -14.78
N GLN A 152 29.46 -31.14 -15.20
CA GLN A 152 29.50 -31.81 -16.49
C GLN A 152 28.45 -32.91 -16.61
N GLY A 153 28.21 -33.69 -15.55
CA GLY A 153 27.18 -34.72 -15.51
C GLY A 153 25.76 -34.17 -15.67
N VAL A 154 25.48 -32.99 -15.11
CA VAL A 154 24.14 -32.38 -15.15
C VAL A 154 23.92 -31.52 -16.39
N VAL A 155 24.88 -30.65 -16.74
CA VAL A 155 24.72 -29.68 -17.84
C VAL A 155 25.10 -30.31 -19.18
N GLY A 156 26.08 -31.22 -19.20
CA GLY A 156 26.54 -31.90 -20.40
C GLY A 156 26.83 -30.96 -21.57
N GLY A 157 26.34 -31.33 -22.76
CA GLY A 157 26.54 -30.57 -24.00
C GLY A 157 25.86 -29.19 -24.03
N TRP A 158 24.97 -28.87 -23.08
CA TRP A 158 24.27 -27.58 -23.03
C TRP A 158 25.12 -26.44 -22.45
N ILE A 159 26.34 -26.73 -21.97
CA ILE A 159 27.19 -25.73 -21.33
C ILE A 159 27.48 -24.53 -22.25
N VAL A 160 27.84 -24.79 -23.50
CA VAL A 160 28.20 -23.75 -24.48
C VAL A 160 27.01 -22.83 -24.80
N PRO A 161 25.84 -23.33 -25.21
CA PRO A 161 24.71 -22.46 -25.51
C PRO A 161 24.20 -21.70 -24.27
N VAL A 162 24.18 -22.32 -23.09
CA VAL A 162 23.78 -21.65 -21.85
C VAL A 162 24.76 -20.53 -21.49
N ALA A 163 26.07 -20.81 -21.53
CA ALA A 163 27.10 -19.81 -21.27
C ALA A 163 27.05 -18.65 -22.28
N ALA A 164 26.80 -18.95 -23.57
CA ALA A 164 26.66 -17.93 -24.60
C ALA A 164 25.49 -16.97 -24.33
N VAL A 165 24.30 -17.50 -24.02
CA VAL A 165 23.12 -16.69 -23.69
C VAL A 165 23.36 -15.84 -22.45
N LEU A 166 23.89 -16.43 -21.38
CA LEU A 166 24.18 -15.71 -20.15
C LEU A 166 25.26 -14.64 -20.34
N GLY A 167 26.28 -14.93 -21.14
CA GLY A 167 27.32 -13.98 -21.53
C GLY A 167 26.75 -12.78 -22.28
N LEU A 168 25.86 -13.01 -23.26
CA LEU A 168 25.19 -11.92 -24.00
C LEU A 168 24.34 -11.03 -23.07
N VAL A 169 23.56 -11.63 -22.16
CA VAL A 169 22.76 -10.90 -21.18
C VAL A 169 23.66 -10.08 -20.25
N ALA A 170 24.74 -10.68 -19.76
CA ALA A 170 25.68 -10.02 -18.87
C ALA A 170 26.37 -8.83 -19.56
N VAL A 171 26.89 -9.02 -20.77
CA VAL A 171 27.51 -7.95 -21.57
C VAL A 171 26.51 -6.84 -21.84
N GLY A 172 25.29 -7.16 -22.30
CA GLY A 172 24.24 -6.17 -22.54
C GLY A 172 23.89 -5.37 -21.29
N SER A 173 23.73 -6.04 -20.14
CA SER A 173 23.45 -5.38 -18.86
C SER A 173 24.61 -4.51 -18.38
N GLY A 174 25.86 -4.93 -18.60
CA GLY A 174 27.06 -4.17 -18.27
C GLY A 174 27.22 -2.92 -19.13
N ILE A 175 26.98 -3.03 -20.44
CA ILE A 175 27.01 -1.89 -21.36
C ILE A 175 25.95 -0.86 -20.98
N TRP A 176 24.72 -1.31 -20.66
CA TRP A 176 23.67 -0.41 -20.22
C TRP A 176 24.04 0.31 -18.92
N LEU A 177 24.51 -0.43 -17.90
CA LEU A 177 24.96 0.16 -16.64
C LEU A 177 26.12 1.14 -16.84
N ALA A 178 27.08 0.83 -17.70
CA ALA A 178 28.21 1.71 -18.01
C ALA A 178 27.77 3.00 -18.70
N LYS A 179 26.77 2.91 -19.59
CA LYS A 179 26.15 4.09 -20.19
C LYS A 179 25.46 4.96 -19.14
N THR A 180 24.69 4.36 -18.23
CA THR A 180 24.04 5.08 -17.13
C THR A 180 25.07 5.69 -16.17
N ALA A 181 26.13 4.98 -15.81
CA ALA A 181 27.21 5.47 -14.95
C ALA A 181 28.00 6.65 -15.54
N ARG A 182 28.09 6.74 -16.88
CA ARG A 182 28.65 7.93 -17.56
C ARG A 182 27.72 9.13 -17.53
N ALA A 183 26.40 8.90 -17.47
CA ALA A 183 25.39 9.96 -17.47
C ALA A 183 25.04 10.49 -16.06
N THR A 184 25.36 9.74 -15.00
CA THR A 184 25.06 10.13 -13.62
C THR A 184 26.07 9.57 -12.63
N THR A 185 26.35 10.32 -11.56
CA THR A 185 27.19 9.88 -10.44
C THR A 185 26.46 8.97 -9.44
N SER A 186 25.17 8.74 -9.63
CA SER A 186 24.32 7.96 -8.72
C SER A 186 24.50 6.44 -8.83
N VAL A 187 25.27 5.96 -9.82
CA VAL A 187 25.52 4.54 -10.07
C VAL A 187 26.99 4.26 -10.40
N ARG A 188 27.47 3.07 -10.03
CA ARG A 188 28.85 2.59 -10.24
C ARG A 188 28.84 1.20 -10.86
N LEU A 189 29.90 0.85 -11.60
CA LEU A 189 30.06 -0.50 -12.12
C LEU A 189 30.42 -1.49 -11.00
N PRO A 190 29.99 -2.76 -11.08
CA PRO A 190 30.33 -3.78 -10.10
C PRO A 190 31.85 -4.06 -10.13
N GLY A 191 32.53 -3.79 -9.01
CA GLY A 191 33.95 -4.12 -8.85
C GLY A 191 34.19 -5.50 -8.23
N PRO A 192 35.46 -5.90 -8.01
CA PRO A 192 35.82 -7.20 -7.44
C PRO A 192 35.16 -7.48 -6.09
N VAL A 193 35.05 -6.47 -5.23
CA VAL A 193 34.41 -6.61 -3.91
C VAL A 193 32.91 -6.88 -4.05
N THR A 194 32.25 -6.28 -5.06
CA THR A 194 30.83 -6.56 -5.33
C THR A 194 30.67 -8.02 -5.72
N LEU A 195 31.45 -8.50 -6.70
CA LEU A 195 31.43 -9.90 -7.15
C LEU A 195 31.75 -10.88 -6.00
N GLY A 196 32.73 -10.55 -5.16
CA GLY A 196 33.09 -11.34 -3.98
C GLY A 196 31.94 -11.47 -2.99
N LEU A 197 31.22 -10.38 -2.69
CA LEU A 197 30.03 -10.45 -1.84
C LEU A 197 28.94 -11.34 -2.46
N THR A 198 28.73 -11.25 -3.78
CA THR A 198 27.75 -12.07 -4.49
C THR A 198 28.10 -13.55 -4.42
N ALA A 199 29.37 -13.90 -4.63
CA ALA A 199 29.85 -15.29 -4.52
C ALA A 199 29.70 -15.83 -3.10
N VAL A 200 30.09 -15.06 -2.09
CA VAL A 200 29.93 -15.46 -0.68
C VAL A 200 28.45 -15.62 -0.31
N ALA A 201 27.56 -14.77 -0.84
CA ALA A 201 26.11 -14.92 -0.62
C ALA A 201 25.58 -16.28 -1.09
N TRP A 202 26.09 -16.82 -2.19
CA TRP A 202 25.72 -18.15 -2.68
C TRP A 202 26.19 -19.27 -1.77
N LEU A 203 27.38 -19.16 -1.18
CA LEU A 203 27.86 -20.12 -0.19
C LEU A 203 26.95 -20.16 1.05
N PHE A 204 26.54 -19.00 1.54
CA PHE A 204 25.57 -18.92 2.65
C PHE A 204 24.20 -19.50 2.27
N GLU A 205 23.76 -19.34 1.02
CA GLU A 205 22.52 -19.94 0.55
C GLU A 205 22.61 -21.47 0.47
N ALA A 206 23.77 -22.02 0.15
CA ALA A 206 24.02 -23.46 0.12
C ALA A 206 23.99 -24.11 1.51
N VAL A 207 24.25 -23.37 2.59
CA VAL A 207 24.12 -23.87 3.98
C VAL A 207 22.71 -24.37 4.27
N LEU A 208 21.68 -23.69 3.75
CA LEU A 208 20.29 -24.13 3.94
C LEU A 208 20.03 -25.46 3.23
N VAL A 209 20.59 -25.66 2.03
CA VAL A 209 20.45 -26.93 1.29
C VAL A 209 21.22 -28.05 1.99
N TRP A 210 22.45 -27.77 2.45
CA TRP A 210 23.28 -28.70 3.20
C TRP A 210 22.57 -29.19 4.48
N GLN A 211 22.05 -28.26 5.27
CA GLN A 211 21.31 -28.59 6.49
C GLN A 211 20.01 -29.35 6.20
N SER A 212 19.28 -28.97 5.14
CA SER A 212 18.05 -29.65 4.75
C SER A 212 18.28 -31.10 4.28
N ALA A 213 19.41 -31.35 3.62
CA ALA A 213 19.83 -32.69 3.24
C ALA A 213 20.13 -33.56 4.47
N SER A 214 20.84 -33.00 5.46
CA SER A 214 21.12 -33.70 6.72
C SER A 214 19.84 -34.13 7.45
N TRP A 215 18.84 -33.25 7.56
CA TRP A 215 17.55 -33.62 8.18
C TRP A 215 16.78 -34.68 7.41
N ALA A 216 16.93 -34.71 6.08
CA ALA A 216 16.34 -35.75 5.24
C ALA A 216 17.08 -37.10 5.35
N GLY A 217 18.25 -37.15 5.99
CA GLY A 217 19.08 -38.36 6.08
C GLY A 217 20.12 -38.50 4.98
N LEU A 218 20.37 -37.46 4.18
CA LEU A 218 21.45 -37.42 3.20
C LEU A 218 22.73 -36.85 3.81
N GLU A 219 23.80 -37.64 3.79
CA GLU A 219 25.15 -37.17 4.07
C GLU A 219 25.78 -36.64 2.79
N ILE A 220 25.86 -35.31 2.66
CA ILE A 220 26.45 -34.63 1.51
C ILE A 220 27.59 -33.71 1.92
N GLY A 221 28.58 -33.56 1.04
CA GLY A 221 29.60 -32.53 1.19
C GLY A 221 29.04 -31.12 1.01
N PHE A 222 29.74 -30.11 1.50
CA PHE A 222 29.33 -28.72 1.27
C PHE A 222 29.43 -28.31 -0.21
N SER A 223 30.40 -28.86 -0.95
CA SER A 223 30.51 -28.69 -2.41
C SER A 223 29.27 -29.20 -3.14
N ASP A 224 28.72 -30.32 -2.69
CA ASP A 224 27.52 -30.95 -3.25
C ASP A 224 26.30 -30.06 -3.03
N ALA A 225 26.16 -29.50 -1.83
CA ALA A 225 25.11 -28.53 -1.53
C ALA A 225 25.20 -27.27 -2.42
N VAL A 226 26.41 -26.81 -2.76
CA VAL A 226 26.60 -25.69 -3.70
C VAL A 226 26.15 -26.06 -5.11
N VAL A 227 26.46 -27.26 -5.60
CA VAL A 227 26.01 -27.77 -6.90
C VAL A 227 24.49 -27.84 -6.96
N VAL A 228 23.87 -28.48 -5.95
CA VAL A 228 22.40 -28.60 -5.86
C VAL A 228 21.76 -27.22 -5.83
N THR A 229 22.28 -26.29 -5.02
CA THR A 229 21.78 -24.90 -4.96
C THR A 229 21.86 -24.22 -6.33
N THR A 230 22.97 -24.39 -7.02
CA THR A 230 23.23 -23.75 -8.32
C THR A 230 22.27 -24.26 -9.39
N ILE A 231 22.10 -25.57 -9.50
CA ILE A 231 21.22 -26.21 -10.49
C ILE A 231 19.77 -25.86 -10.19
N ALA A 232 19.35 -25.97 -8.92
CA ALA A 232 17.99 -25.71 -8.52
C ALA A 232 17.57 -24.25 -8.77
N VAL A 233 18.42 -23.28 -8.42
CA VAL A 233 18.12 -21.85 -8.64
C VAL A 233 18.25 -21.46 -10.11
N SER A 234 19.13 -22.12 -10.87
CA SER A 234 19.23 -21.91 -12.32
C SER A 234 17.97 -22.39 -13.05
N ALA A 235 17.42 -23.54 -12.65
CA ALA A 235 16.15 -24.05 -13.19
C ALA A 235 14.96 -23.11 -12.90
N GLN A 236 15.00 -22.38 -11.79
CA GLN A 236 13.97 -21.39 -11.46
C GLN A 236 13.95 -20.17 -12.39
N ILE A 237 15.01 -19.90 -13.16
CA ILE A 237 15.08 -18.79 -14.13
C ILE A 237 14.00 -18.92 -15.20
N VAL A 238 13.71 -20.15 -15.63
CA VAL A 238 12.75 -20.46 -16.71
C VAL A 238 11.41 -20.97 -16.17
N ALA A 239 11.26 -21.11 -14.85
CA ALA A 239 10.05 -21.65 -14.24
C ALA A 239 8.87 -20.67 -14.28
N ILE A 240 7.70 -21.17 -14.70
CA ILE A 240 6.44 -20.41 -14.82
C ILE A 240 5.55 -20.58 -13.58
N ALA A 241 5.67 -21.68 -12.84
CA ALA A 241 4.88 -21.90 -11.63
C ALA A 241 5.29 -20.92 -10.51
N PRO A 242 4.32 -20.34 -9.75
CA PRO A 242 4.57 -19.65 -8.49
C PRO A 242 5.52 -20.44 -7.60
N SER A 243 6.49 -19.75 -7.00
CA SER A 243 7.56 -20.35 -6.19
C SER A 243 8.49 -21.32 -6.94
N GLY A 244 8.20 -21.69 -8.19
CA GLY A 244 8.93 -22.73 -8.92
C GLY A 244 8.68 -24.13 -8.37
N ILE A 245 7.53 -24.36 -7.72
CA ILE A 245 7.12 -25.69 -7.22
C ILE A 245 7.14 -26.69 -8.39
N GLY A 246 7.72 -27.85 -8.15
CA GLY A 246 7.96 -28.90 -9.12
C GLY A 246 9.27 -28.71 -9.88
N THR A 247 9.57 -27.50 -10.36
CA THR A 247 10.82 -27.22 -11.10
C THR A 247 12.03 -27.23 -10.17
N TYR A 248 11.92 -26.60 -8.99
CA TYR A 248 13.01 -26.58 -8.02
C TYR A 248 13.31 -27.98 -7.50
N GLU A 249 12.27 -28.74 -7.15
CA GLU A 249 12.38 -30.11 -6.67
C GLU A 249 13.00 -31.01 -7.73
N ALA A 250 12.49 -31.01 -8.96
CA ALA A 250 13.01 -31.85 -10.03
C ALA A 250 14.48 -31.53 -10.34
N ALA A 251 14.86 -30.24 -10.39
CA ALA A 251 16.24 -29.84 -10.63
C ALA A 251 17.17 -30.21 -9.47
N SER A 252 16.71 -30.09 -8.23
CA SER A 252 17.46 -30.50 -7.04
C SER A 252 17.67 -32.02 -7.02
N VAL A 253 16.63 -32.80 -7.30
CA VAL A 253 16.70 -34.26 -7.37
C VAL A 253 17.65 -34.71 -8.48
N ALA A 254 17.59 -34.08 -9.67
CA ALA A 254 18.53 -34.36 -10.74
C ALA A 254 19.99 -34.08 -10.34
N ALA A 255 20.23 -33.01 -9.58
CA ALA A 255 21.55 -32.70 -9.05
C ALA A 255 22.03 -33.76 -8.05
N TYR A 256 21.18 -34.17 -7.10
CA TYR A 256 21.49 -35.22 -6.13
C TYR A 256 21.77 -36.58 -6.80
N LEU A 257 21.00 -36.95 -7.81
CA LEU A 257 21.20 -38.18 -8.59
C LEU A 257 22.56 -38.16 -9.33
N ALA A 258 22.92 -37.02 -9.92
CA ALA A 258 24.22 -36.86 -10.58
C ALA A 258 25.41 -36.93 -9.59
N LEU A 259 25.15 -36.71 -8.30
CA LEU A 259 26.11 -36.85 -7.21
C LEU A 259 26.08 -38.26 -6.58
N GLY A 260 25.19 -39.14 -7.04
CA GLY A 260 25.11 -40.55 -6.62
C GLY A 260 24.14 -40.84 -5.47
N HIS A 261 23.25 -39.90 -5.12
CA HIS A 261 22.24 -40.09 -4.08
C HIS A 261 20.92 -40.64 -4.62
N ASP A 262 20.11 -41.27 -3.76
CA ASP A 262 18.82 -41.84 -4.14
C ASP A 262 17.75 -40.75 -4.36
N SER A 263 16.79 -41.02 -5.25
CA SER A 263 15.78 -40.04 -5.64
C SER A 263 14.75 -39.73 -4.55
N GLU A 264 14.44 -40.69 -3.68
CA GLU A 264 13.39 -40.55 -2.66
C GLU A 264 13.85 -39.59 -1.55
N THR A 265 15.02 -39.85 -0.97
CA THR A 265 15.64 -38.99 0.05
C THR A 265 16.04 -37.63 -0.54
N ALA A 266 16.50 -37.59 -1.79
CA ALA A 266 16.77 -36.34 -2.50
C ALA A 266 15.52 -35.47 -2.66
N LEU A 267 14.36 -36.08 -2.94
CA LEU A 267 13.11 -35.34 -3.03
C LEU A 267 12.71 -34.75 -1.68
N VAL A 268 12.85 -35.51 -0.59
CA VAL A 268 12.58 -35.03 0.77
C VAL A 268 13.51 -33.87 1.13
N ALA A 269 14.80 -33.96 0.83
CA ALA A 269 15.77 -32.89 1.04
C ALA A 269 15.40 -31.62 0.24
N ALA A 270 15.04 -31.79 -1.03
CA ALA A 270 14.66 -30.69 -1.92
C ALA A 270 13.39 -29.96 -1.43
N VAL A 271 12.36 -30.71 -1.06
CA VAL A 271 11.09 -30.17 -0.53
C VAL A 271 11.32 -29.44 0.79
N THR A 272 12.12 -30.02 1.69
CA THR A 272 12.46 -29.39 2.98
C THR A 272 13.16 -28.05 2.76
N ALA A 273 14.17 -28.02 1.89
CA ALA A 273 14.87 -26.79 1.55
C ALA A 273 13.94 -25.74 0.91
N HIS A 274 13.09 -26.15 -0.04
CA HIS A 274 12.18 -25.24 -0.72
C HIS A 274 11.11 -24.67 0.23
N ALA A 275 10.59 -25.50 1.14
CA ALA A 275 9.61 -25.07 2.14
C ALA A 275 10.17 -23.97 3.04
N LEU A 276 11.40 -24.14 3.54
CA LEU A 276 12.08 -23.12 4.37
C LEU A 276 12.37 -21.84 3.60
N LYS A 277 12.88 -21.95 2.36
CA LYS A 277 13.10 -20.79 1.48
C LYS A 277 11.79 -20.04 1.20
N THR A 278 10.71 -20.76 0.95
CA THR A 278 9.39 -20.19 0.70
C THR A 278 8.87 -19.45 1.93
N LEU A 279 8.92 -20.08 3.10
CA LEU A 279 8.46 -19.48 4.35
C LEU A 279 9.21 -18.16 4.64
N TYR A 280 10.54 -18.19 4.55
CA TYR A 280 11.36 -16.98 4.70
C TYR A 280 10.97 -15.91 3.68
N SER A 281 10.81 -16.29 2.41
CA SER A 281 10.50 -15.36 1.31
C SER A 281 9.17 -14.65 1.49
N LEU A 282 8.15 -15.36 1.98
CA LEU A 282 6.83 -14.80 2.26
C LEU A 282 6.89 -13.82 3.45
N ILE A 283 7.58 -14.20 4.54
CA ILE A 283 7.75 -13.34 5.73
C ILE A 283 8.53 -12.08 5.37
N ALA A 284 9.73 -12.24 4.83
CA ALA A 284 10.62 -11.12 4.53
C ALA A 284 10.04 -10.22 3.43
N GLY A 285 9.42 -10.79 2.39
CA GLY A 285 8.71 -10.04 1.35
C GLY A 285 7.51 -9.27 1.91
N GLY A 286 6.72 -9.87 2.81
CA GLY A 286 5.61 -9.21 3.50
C GLY A 286 6.07 -8.02 4.33
N ILE A 287 7.16 -8.18 5.10
CA ILE A 287 7.78 -7.07 5.85
C ILE A 287 8.26 -5.98 4.88
N ALA A 288 8.89 -6.37 3.77
CA ALA A 288 9.41 -5.46 2.75
C ALA A 288 8.35 -4.68 1.97
N VAL A 289 7.05 -4.98 2.12
CA VAL A 289 5.96 -4.12 1.62
C VAL A 289 5.83 -2.87 2.48
N PHE A 290 5.97 -3.02 3.80
CA PHE A 290 5.67 -1.97 4.78
C PHE A 290 6.91 -1.25 5.33
N ALA A 291 8.06 -1.93 5.35
CA ALA A 291 9.32 -1.41 5.87
C ALA A 291 10.45 -1.45 4.81
N PRO A 292 11.47 -0.59 4.91
CA PRO A 292 11.57 0.58 5.80
C PRO A 292 10.59 1.70 5.36
N SER A 293 10.61 2.85 6.03
CA SER A 293 9.90 4.04 5.53
C SER A 293 10.76 4.81 4.51
N PRO A 294 10.18 5.44 3.48
CA PRO A 294 8.78 5.34 3.07
C PRO A 294 8.46 3.93 2.56
N SER A 295 7.25 3.42 2.83
CA SER A 295 6.87 2.04 2.46
C SER A 295 6.65 1.89 0.95
N PHE A 296 6.56 0.65 0.44
CA PHE A 296 6.25 0.41 -0.97
C PHE A 296 4.83 0.89 -1.35
N LEU A 297 3.92 0.87 -0.37
CA LEU A 297 2.54 1.36 -0.51
C LEU A 297 2.40 2.86 -0.18
N GLY A 298 3.50 3.52 0.23
CA GLY A 298 3.48 4.90 0.70
C GLY A 298 3.21 5.03 2.21
N ARG A 299 2.77 6.20 2.64
CA ARG A 299 2.33 6.48 4.01
C ARG A 299 0.94 5.87 4.24
N LEU A 300 0.82 5.16 5.36
CA LEU A 300 -0.45 4.66 5.88
C LEU A 300 -1.09 5.60 6.90
N ARG A 301 -0.37 6.65 7.32
CA ARG A 301 -0.81 7.64 8.30
C ARG A 301 -0.19 8.99 7.95
N LEU A 302 -0.83 10.08 8.37
CA LEU A 302 -0.24 11.41 8.32
C LEU A 302 1.10 11.44 9.06
N PRO A 303 2.04 12.31 8.65
CA PRO A 303 3.31 12.46 9.33
C PRO A 303 3.11 12.91 10.79
N ARG A 304 4.09 12.61 11.65
CA ARG A 304 4.04 12.94 13.10
C ARG A 304 4.09 14.45 13.29
N THR A 305 4.85 15.11 12.42
CA THR A 305 4.96 16.55 12.30
C THR A 305 4.26 16.94 11.01
N ILE A 306 3.19 17.70 11.14
CA ILE A 306 2.44 18.25 10.01
C ILE A 306 2.91 19.70 9.82
N GLY A 307 3.32 20.04 8.59
CA GLY A 307 3.63 21.43 8.24
C GLY A 307 2.36 22.28 8.23
N GLN A 308 2.52 23.59 8.32
CA GLN A 308 1.39 24.52 8.17
C GLN A 308 1.33 25.00 6.72
N SER A 309 0.17 24.89 6.09
CA SER A 309 -0.07 25.63 4.85
C SER A 309 -0.08 27.13 5.11
N PRO A 310 0.23 27.97 4.12
CA PRO A 310 0.11 29.43 4.27
C PRO A 310 -1.27 29.87 4.78
N GLN A 311 -2.33 29.20 4.33
CA GLN A 311 -3.70 29.46 4.75
C GLN A 311 -3.95 29.07 6.20
N ALA A 312 -3.40 27.94 6.66
CA ALA A 312 -3.50 27.53 8.07
C ALA A 312 -2.73 28.50 8.99
N GLU A 313 -1.62 29.06 8.52
CA GLU A 313 -0.88 30.08 9.25
C GLU A 313 -1.67 31.39 9.36
N VAL A 314 -2.36 31.82 8.29
CA VAL A 314 -3.28 32.97 8.32
C VAL A 314 -4.43 32.73 9.30
N ALA A 315 -5.06 31.55 9.26
CA ALA A 315 -6.15 31.19 10.17
C ALA A 315 -5.73 31.27 11.65
N ARG A 316 -4.54 30.77 11.98
CA ARG A 316 -4.00 30.79 13.37
C ARG A 316 -3.69 32.18 13.90
N ARG A 317 -3.31 33.11 13.03
CA ARG A 317 -3.01 34.50 13.42
C ARG A 317 -4.26 35.33 13.63
N ARG A 318 -5.43 34.78 13.28
CA ARG A 318 -6.71 35.43 13.44
C ARG A 318 -7.07 35.48 14.93
N GLY A 319 -7.28 36.69 15.45
CA GLY A 319 -7.86 36.89 16.77
C GLY A 319 -9.38 36.66 16.75
N PRO A 320 -10.06 36.96 17.86
CA PRO A 320 -11.51 36.90 17.94
C PRO A 320 -12.17 37.70 16.82
N ALA A 321 -13.25 37.17 16.27
CA ALA A 321 -13.97 37.82 15.19
C ALA A 321 -14.61 39.14 15.63
N GLU A 322 -14.46 40.19 14.82
CA GLU A 322 -15.23 41.42 14.97
C GLU A 322 -16.67 41.21 14.48
N ALA A 323 -17.64 41.70 15.25
CA ALA A 323 -19.07 41.56 14.98
C ALA A 323 -19.48 42.11 13.60
N GLY A 324 -20.59 41.60 13.06
CA GLY A 324 -21.23 42.12 11.83
C GLY A 324 -20.89 41.39 10.53
N ARG A 325 -19.84 40.57 10.47
CA ARG A 325 -19.62 39.66 9.32
C ARG A 325 -20.55 38.44 9.41
N PRO A 326 -21.14 37.94 8.32
CA PRO A 326 -22.13 36.87 8.40
C PRO A 326 -21.50 35.50 8.69
N ILE A 327 -22.24 34.65 9.38
CA ILE A 327 -22.02 33.20 9.41
C ILE A 327 -22.84 32.60 8.27
N VAL A 328 -22.22 31.84 7.37
CA VAL A 328 -22.98 31.17 6.30
C VAL A 328 -23.23 29.72 6.70
N LEU A 329 -24.49 29.36 6.93
CA LEU A 329 -24.93 27.97 7.11
C LEU A 329 -25.50 27.48 5.78
N PHE A 330 -24.79 26.58 5.10
CA PHE A 330 -25.33 25.93 3.91
C PHE A 330 -25.88 24.54 4.20
N MET A 331 -26.94 24.13 3.50
CA MET A 331 -27.54 22.80 3.66
C MET A 331 -27.74 22.14 2.28
N PRO A 332 -27.03 21.05 1.98
CA PRO A 332 -27.34 20.22 0.82
C PRO A 332 -28.71 19.55 0.99
N ALA A 333 -29.52 19.55 -0.07
CA ALA A 333 -30.85 18.95 -0.07
C ALA A 333 -31.12 18.17 -1.36
N LEU A 334 -31.77 17.01 -1.24
CA LEU A 334 -32.24 16.20 -2.38
C LEU A 334 -33.51 15.45 -2.00
N ASN A 335 -34.66 15.93 -2.50
CA ASN A 335 -35.99 15.41 -2.22
C ASN A 335 -36.34 15.37 -0.70
N GLU A 336 -36.16 16.51 -0.03
CA GLU A 336 -36.39 16.70 1.40
C GLU A 336 -37.59 17.61 1.70
N GLU A 337 -38.63 17.62 0.84
CA GLU A 337 -39.79 18.54 0.96
C GLU A 337 -40.51 18.48 2.32
N LYS A 338 -40.40 17.35 3.03
CA LYS A 338 -41.04 17.13 4.34
C LYS A 338 -40.27 17.73 5.52
N ALA A 339 -38.96 17.89 5.35
CA ALA A 339 -38.01 18.25 6.41
C ALA A 339 -37.45 19.67 6.23
N VAL A 340 -37.06 20.04 5.00
CA VAL A 340 -36.27 21.25 4.71
C VAL A 340 -36.85 22.52 5.32
N GLY A 341 -38.16 22.75 5.17
CA GLY A 341 -38.79 23.96 5.70
C GLY A 341 -38.82 24.03 7.23
N LYS A 342 -38.94 22.88 7.92
CA LYS A 342 -38.88 22.82 9.39
C LYS A 342 -37.46 23.04 9.89
N CYS A 343 -36.48 22.46 9.18
CA CYS A 343 -35.06 22.60 9.46
C CYS A 343 -34.65 24.08 9.39
N ILE A 344 -34.96 24.77 8.29
CA ILE A 344 -34.59 26.18 8.09
C ILE A 344 -35.20 27.09 9.16
N ARG A 345 -36.46 26.87 9.55
CA ARG A 345 -37.14 27.69 10.58
C ARG A 345 -36.52 27.59 11.97
N ARG A 346 -35.67 26.59 12.24
CA ARG A 346 -34.96 26.41 13.50
C ARG A 346 -33.55 27.03 13.49
N VAL A 347 -33.09 27.51 12.34
CA VAL A 347 -31.79 28.18 12.23
C VAL A 347 -31.85 29.50 13.02
N PRO A 348 -30.90 29.76 13.92
CA PRO A 348 -30.85 31.04 14.64
C PRO A 348 -30.60 32.18 13.65
N ALA A 349 -31.25 33.32 13.84
CA ALA A 349 -31.09 34.47 12.96
C ALA A 349 -29.73 35.18 13.15
N GLU A 350 -29.16 35.10 14.35
CA GLU A 350 -27.90 35.72 14.74
C GLU A 350 -27.21 34.87 15.81
N ILE A 351 -25.87 34.83 15.79
CA ILE A 351 -25.03 34.21 16.82
C ILE A 351 -23.92 35.19 17.19
N ALA A 352 -23.78 35.53 18.46
CA ALA A 352 -22.71 36.38 18.98
C ALA A 352 -22.48 37.70 18.18
N GLY A 353 -23.53 38.38 17.73
CA GLY A 353 -23.39 39.61 16.94
C GLY A 353 -23.15 39.39 15.44
N HIS A 354 -23.25 38.14 14.96
CA HIS A 354 -23.07 37.77 13.55
C HIS A 354 -24.38 37.27 12.95
N PRO A 355 -24.90 37.90 11.88
CA PRO A 355 -26.11 37.43 11.21
C PRO A 355 -25.85 36.08 10.55
N VAL A 356 -26.83 35.18 10.62
CA VAL A 356 -26.74 33.85 10.00
C VAL A 356 -27.40 33.88 8.63
N HIS A 357 -26.62 33.68 7.58
CA HIS A 357 -27.10 33.55 6.21
C HIS A 357 -27.33 32.07 5.88
N THR A 358 -28.58 31.71 5.57
CA THR A 358 -28.94 30.32 5.25
C THR A 358 -28.96 30.10 3.73
N LEU A 359 -28.15 29.14 3.28
CA LEU A 359 -27.98 28.78 1.86
C LEU A 359 -28.41 27.33 1.63
N ILE A 360 -29.32 27.07 0.70
CA ILE A 360 -29.74 25.71 0.35
C ILE A 360 -29.13 25.34 -1.00
N ILE A 361 -28.40 24.21 -1.02
CA ILE A 361 -27.84 23.63 -2.23
C ILE A 361 -28.71 22.47 -2.66
N ASP A 362 -29.61 22.72 -3.61
CA ASP A 362 -30.52 21.72 -4.15
C ASP A 362 -29.84 20.87 -5.25
N ASP A 363 -29.61 19.60 -4.96
CA ASP A 363 -28.91 18.63 -5.82
C ASP A 363 -29.85 18.06 -6.91
N GLY A 364 -30.68 18.92 -7.51
CA GLY A 364 -31.66 18.56 -8.53
C GLY A 364 -32.86 17.78 -7.99
N SER A 365 -33.52 18.32 -6.95
CA SER A 365 -34.76 17.71 -6.42
C SER A 365 -35.86 17.64 -7.47
N THR A 366 -36.65 16.58 -7.39
CA THR A 366 -37.82 16.31 -8.25
C THR A 366 -39.15 16.61 -7.54
N ASP A 367 -39.09 16.98 -6.26
CA ASP A 367 -40.22 17.35 -5.42
C ASP A 367 -40.22 18.87 -5.13
N ARG A 368 -40.99 19.32 -4.13
CA ARG A 368 -41.11 20.74 -3.80
C ARG A 368 -40.00 21.26 -2.89
N THR A 369 -38.88 20.56 -2.72
CA THR A 369 -37.78 20.94 -1.80
C THR A 369 -37.30 22.37 -2.03
N ALA A 370 -36.89 22.70 -3.26
CA ALA A 370 -36.36 24.03 -3.60
C ALA A 370 -37.40 25.14 -3.38
N GLN A 371 -38.66 24.90 -3.76
CA GLN A 371 -39.74 25.86 -3.56
C GLN A 371 -40.03 26.11 -2.08
N ILE A 372 -40.07 25.05 -1.26
CA ILE A 372 -40.33 25.15 0.18
C ILE A 372 -39.18 25.90 0.86
N ALA A 373 -37.93 25.63 0.48
CA ALA A 373 -36.77 26.36 0.97
C ALA A 373 -36.84 27.85 0.64
N ALA A 374 -37.11 28.21 -0.63
CA ALA A 374 -37.22 29.61 -1.05
C ALA A 374 -38.34 30.36 -0.28
N ASN A 375 -39.47 29.70 -0.03
CA ASN A 375 -40.57 30.28 0.73
C ASN A 375 -40.24 30.60 2.21
N THR A 376 -39.15 30.04 2.75
CA THR A 376 -38.67 30.37 4.10
C THR A 376 -37.74 31.58 4.15
N GLY A 377 -37.37 32.15 3.00
CA GLY A 377 -36.43 33.27 2.90
C GLY A 377 -34.96 32.87 2.80
N ALA A 378 -34.66 31.57 2.74
CA ALA A 378 -33.30 31.08 2.48
C ALA A 378 -32.90 31.33 1.02
N GLU A 379 -31.62 31.57 0.79
CA GLU A 379 -31.05 31.55 -0.56
C GLU A 379 -31.05 30.11 -1.08
N VAL A 380 -31.46 29.90 -2.32
CA VAL A 380 -31.52 28.57 -2.92
C VAL A 380 -30.74 28.55 -4.23
N VAL A 381 -29.77 27.64 -4.33
CA VAL A 381 -29.07 27.34 -5.57
C VAL A 381 -29.40 25.90 -5.98
N SER A 382 -30.04 25.74 -7.14
CA SER A 382 -30.39 24.42 -7.69
C SER A 382 -29.50 24.04 -8.87
N PHE A 383 -29.01 22.80 -8.88
CA PHE A 383 -28.22 22.27 -9.99
C PHE A 383 -29.05 21.81 -11.20
N GLY A 384 -30.36 21.63 -11.04
CA GLY A 384 -31.27 21.09 -12.06
C GLY A 384 -31.09 19.60 -12.37
N GLU A 385 -29.97 18.99 -11.98
CA GLU A 385 -29.69 17.56 -12.08
C GLU A 385 -28.89 17.09 -10.85
N THR A 386 -28.99 15.80 -10.52
CA THR A 386 -28.25 15.22 -9.39
C THR A 386 -26.78 15.07 -9.70
N ARG A 387 -25.94 15.84 -9.00
CA ARG A 387 -24.47 15.84 -9.07
C ARG A 387 -23.84 15.10 -7.89
N GLY A 388 -24.60 14.88 -6.82
CA GLY A 388 -24.20 14.12 -5.64
C GLY A 388 -23.74 15.01 -4.48
N LEU A 389 -23.84 14.47 -3.27
CA LEU A 389 -23.58 15.19 -2.02
C LEU A 389 -22.20 15.86 -1.98
N GLY A 390 -21.14 15.20 -2.46
CA GLY A 390 -19.81 15.81 -2.47
C GLY A 390 -19.68 17.00 -3.41
N ALA A 391 -20.45 17.03 -4.51
CA ALA A 391 -20.53 18.19 -5.39
C ALA A 391 -21.30 19.35 -4.74
N GLY A 392 -22.40 19.03 -4.03
CA GLY A 392 -23.16 20.00 -3.25
C GLY A 392 -22.32 20.67 -2.15
N VAL A 393 -21.54 19.89 -1.39
CA VAL A 393 -20.67 20.45 -0.35
C VAL A 393 -19.52 21.28 -0.95
N ARG A 394 -18.93 20.84 -2.06
CA ARG A 394 -17.86 21.60 -2.74
C ARG A 394 -18.36 22.96 -3.20
N PHE A 395 -19.51 22.97 -3.88
CA PHE A 395 -20.15 24.20 -4.32
C PHE A 395 -20.58 25.06 -3.13
N GLY A 396 -21.16 24.47 -2.08
CA GLY A 396 -21.58 25.19 -0.88
C GLY A 396 -20.42 25.91 -0.18
N LEU A 397 -19.25 25.25 -0.05
CA LEU A 397 -18.05 25.88 0.49
C LEU A 397 -17.56 27.04 -0.38
N GLU A 398 -17.55 26.88 -1.71
CA GLU A 398 -17.13 27.91 -2.65
C GLU A 398 -18.10 29.11 -2.65
N HIS A 399 -19.40 28.85 -2.78
CA HIS A 399 -20.44 29.87 -2.85
C HIS A 399 -20.58 30.62 -1.52
N ALA A 400 -20.44 29.94 -0.39
CA ALA A 400 -20.44 30.58 0.93
C ALA A 400 -19.37 31.68 1.05
N MET A 401 -18.21 31.51 0.42
CA MET A 401 -17.13 32.49 0.44
C MET A 401 -17.50 33.81 -0.27
N THR A 402 -18.48 33.81 -1.18
CA THR A 402 -18.94 35.02 -1.88
C THR A 402 -19.62 36.03 -0.94
N HIS A 403 -20.07 35.58 0.24
CA HIS A 403 -20.69 36.41 1.27
C HIS A 403 -19.69 37.03 2.27
N ASN A 404 -18.38 36.89 2.02
CA ASN A 404 -17.31 37.32 2.94
C ASN A 404 -17.52 36.84 4.40
N PRO A 405 -17.77 35.54 4.62
CA PRO A 405 -18.21 35.01 5.90
C PRO A 405 -17.15 35.16 6.99
N VAL A 406 -17.57 35.27 8.25
CA VAL A 406 -16.67 35.10 9.40
C VAL A 406 -16.35 33.63 9.64
N ALA A 407 -17.34 32.76 9.43
CA ALA A 407 -17.30 31.31 9.54
C ALA A 407 -18.31 30.70 8.55
N VAL A 408 -17.99 29.51 8.05
CA VAL A 408 -18.87 28.73 7.17
C VAL A 408 -19.23 27.45 7.90
N ALA A 409 -20.50 27.08 7.91
CA ALA A 409 -20.96 25.82 8.45
C ALA A 409 -21.86 25.09 7.46
N PHE A 410 -22.00 23.78 7.64
CA PHE A 410 -23.04 23.03 6.95
C PHE A 410 -23.57 21.88 7.78
N CYS A 411 -24.82 21.54 7.52
CA CYS A 411 -25.50 20.36 8.02
C CYS A 411 -26.51 19.85 6.97
N ASP A 412 -26.93 18.60 7.10
CA ASP A 412 -27.94 18.03 6.20
C ASP A 412 -29.34 18.65 6.45
N ALA A 413 -30.16 18.78 5.41
CA ALA A 413 -31.49 19.41 5.48
C ALA A 413 -32.63 18.45 5.93
N ASP A 414 -32.30 17.36 6.63
CA ASP A 414 -33.19 16.20 6.88
C ASP A 414 -33.64 16.01 8.35
N GLU A 415 -33.40 17.02 9.20
CA GLU A 415 -33.65 17.04 10.66
C GLU A 415 -32.77 16.08 11.50
N GLU A 416 -31.77 15.39 10.94
CA GLU A 416 -30.84 14.56 11.73
C GLU A 416 -29.96 15.40 12.67
N TYR A 417 -29.58 16.60 12.21
CA TYR A 417 -28.76 17.56 12.95
C TYR A 417 -29.62 18.77 13.35
N PRO A 418 -29.61 19.20 14.63
CA PRO A 418 -30.33 20.38 15.08
C PRO A 418 -29.60 21.67 14.66
N PRO A 419 -30.16 22.49 13.76
CA PRO A 419 -29.49 23.72 13.32
C PRO A 419 -29.35 24.77 14.43
N GLU A 420 -30.16 24.67 15.50
CA GLU A 420 -30.04 25.50 16.69
C GLU A 420 -28.74 25.28 17.47
N GLU A 421 -28.04 24.15 17.28
CA GLU A 421 -26.73 23.90 17.89
C GLU A 421 -25.56 24.51 17.08
N LEU A 422 -25.86 25.33 16.06
CA LEU A 422 -24.84 25.99 15.22
C LEU A 422 -23.84 26.79 16.05
N GLU A 423 -24.31 27.47 17.11
CA GLU A 423 -23.47 28.24 18.01
C GLU A 423 -22.31 27.39 18.56
N ASN A 424 -22.58 26.16 18.99
CA ASN A 424 -21.54 25.25 19.50
C ASN A 424 -20.41 25.00 18.48
N LEU A 425 -20.74 24.92 17.19
CA LEU A 425 -19.75 24.65 16.14
C LEU A 425 -18.95 25.89 15.75
N VAL A 426 -19.59 27.07 15.73
CA VAL A 426 -18.93 28.29 15.26
C VAL A 426 -18.17 29.01 16.37
N THR A 427 -18.57 28.90 17.64
CA THR A 427 -17.91 29.58 18.76
C THR A 427 -16.40 29.33 18.81
N PRO A 428 -15.88 28.08 18.70
CA PRO A 428 -14.42 27.87 18.69
C PRO A 428 -13.70 28.53 17.51
N ILE A 429 -14.40 28.77 16.39
CA ILE A 429 -13.85 29.47 15.22
C ILE A 429 -13.88 30.98 15.46
N LEU A 430 -14.98 31.50 16.02
CA LEU A 430 -15.14 32.92 16.33
C LEU A 430 -14.15 33.38 17.40
N GLU A 431 -13.84 32.53 18.37
CA GLU A 431 -12.85 32.78 19.43
C GLU A 431 -11.40 32.55 18.95
N GLY A 432 -11.23 32.02 17.73
CA GLY A 432 -9.93 31.73 17.15
C GLY A 432 -9.22 30.55 17.83
N GLU A 433 -9.95 29.61 18.44
CA GLU A 433 -9.40 28.39 19.07
C GLU A 433 -9.17 27.27 18.05
N ALA A 434 -10.09 27.14 17.09
CA ALA A 434 -10.07 26.12 16.04
C ALA A 434 -10.32 26.72 14.66
N ASP A 435 -9.82 26.05 13.61
CA ASP A 435 -10.04 26.45 12.22
C ASP A 435 -11.06 25.53 11.53
N TYR A 436 -11.25 24.32 12.08
CA TYR A 436 -12.16 23.31 11.57
C TYR A 436 -12.80 22.53 12.72
N VAL A 437 -14.12 22.60 12.83
CA VAL A 437 -14.90 22.04 13.93
C VAL A 437 -15.88 21.00 13.40
N VAL A 438 -15.97 19.85 14.09
CA VAL A 438 -16.96 18.81 13.80
C VAL A 438 -17.88 18.61 14.99
N GLY A 439 -19.19 18.63 14.73
CA GLY A 439 -20.17 18.22 15.72
C GLY A 439 -20.13 16.71 15.89
N SER A 440 -19.65 16.23 17.04
CA SER A 440 -19.55 14.81 17.38
C SER A 440 -20.81 14.30 18.06
N ARG A 441 -21.45 13.32 17.42
CA ARG A 441 -22.63 12.64 17.99
C ARG A 441 -22.25 11.77 19.18
N PHE A 442 -21.01 11.29 19.23
CA PHE A 442 -20.51 10.44 20.31
C PHE A 442 -20.04 11.22 21.55
N LEU A 443 -19.75 12.53 21.40
CA LEU A 443 -19.53 13.43 22.54
C LEU A 443 -20.82 14.04 23.07
N GLY A 444 -21.85 14.19 22.22
CA GLY A 444 -23.17 14.67 22.61
C GLY A 444 -24.17 13.55 22.90
N THR A 445 -25.41 13.75 22.45
CA THR A 445 -26.53 12.84 22.75
C THR A 445 -27.02 12.15 21.48
N ILE A 446 -27.10 10.82 21.49
CA ILE A 446 -27.66 10.03 20.39
C ILE A 446 -29.05 9.54 20.80
N GLU A 447 -30.12 10.15 20.27
CA GLU A 447 -31.49 9.72 20.56
C GLU A 447 -31.74 8.32 20.01
N HIS A 448 -31.42 8.08 18.73
CA HIS A 448 -31.53 6.77 18.13
C HIS A 448 -30.56 6.60 16.96
N MET A 449 -29.83 5.48 16.95
CA MET A 449 -28.96 5.08 15.83
C MET A 449 -29.01 3.56 15.67
N ARG A 450 -29.19 3.10 14.43
CA ARG A 450 -29.22 1.66 14.13
C ARG A 450 -27.90 0.98 14.55
N PRO A 451 -27.92 -0.19 15.22
CA PRO A 451 -26.70 -0.82 15.76
C PRO A 451 -25.58 -1.04 14.74
N HIS A 452 -25.90 -1.50 13.52
CA HIS A 452 -24.91 -1.70 12.46
C HIS A 452 -24.29 -0.39 11.96
N ARG A 453 -25.06 0.72 11.94
CA ARG A 453 -24.52 2.05 11.62
C ARG A 453 -23.62 2.55 12.74
N ARG A 454 -24.02 2.35 13.99
CA ARG A 454 -23.21 2.70 15.16
C ARG A 454 -21.87 1.97 15.13
N LEU A 455 -21.87 0.66 14.89
CA LEU A 455 -20.66 -0.13 14.72
C LEU A 455 -19.80 0.37 13.55
N GLY A 456 -20.42 0.60 12.38
CA GLY A 456 -19.73 1.14 11.21
C GLY A 456 -19.06 2.49 11.48
N ASN A 457 -19.78 3.41 12.14
CA ASN A 457 -19.25 4.72 12.51
C ASN A 457 -18.09 4.61 13.51
N ILE A 458 -18.16 3.73 14.50
CA ILE A 458 -17.06 3.50 15.46
C ILE A 458 -15.83 2.95 14.74
N VAL A 459 -15.99 1.96 13.86
CA VAL A 459 -14.87 1.36 13.11
C VAL A 459 -14.22 2.37 12.19
N LEU A 460 -15.01 3.11 11.41
CA LEU A 460 -14.51 4.14 10.50
C LEU A 460 -13.86 5.31 11.26
N THR A 461 -14.41 5.71 12.40
CA THR A 461 -13.83 6.75 13.27
C THR A 461 -12.47 6.31 13.81
N LYS A 462 -12.35 5.09 14.33
CA LYS A 462 -11.05 4.54 14.78
C LYS A 462 -10.03 4.50 13.63
N LEU A 463 -10.47 4.18 12.42
CA LEU A 463 -9.62 4.24 11.24
C LEU A 463 -9.16 5.68 10.97
N VAL A 464 -10.07 6.66 10.91
CA VAL A 464 -9.71 8.07 10.70
C VAL A 464 -8.74 8.56 11.78
N ALA A 465 -8.98 8.29 13.06
CA ALA A 465 -8.08 8.63 14.15
C ALA A 465 -6.69 7.99 14.01
N PHE A 466 -6.63 6.71 13.59
CA PHE A 466 -5.38 6.05 13.28
C PHE A 466 -4.67 6.77 12.12
N LEU A 467 -5.35 7.00 11.00
CA LEU A 467 -4.79 7.63 9.81
C LEU A 467 -4.31 9.07 10.08
N SER A 468 -5.10 9.90 10.76
CA SER A 468 -4.81 11.31 11.02
C SER A 468 -3.78 11.54 12.12
N ARG A 469 -3.61 10.57 13.04
CA ARG A 469 -2.86 10.74 14.31
C ARG A 469 -3.48 11.79 15.25
N THR A 470 -4.75 12.09 15.07
CA THR A 470 -5.52 13.04 15.88
C THR A 470 -6.63 12.27 16.61
N PRO A 471 -6.93 12.59 17.88
CA PRO A 471 -8.13 12.07 18.52
C PRO A 471 -9.36 12.53 17.74
N VAL A 472 -10.13 11.57 17.23
CA VAL A 472 -11.39 11.80 16.50
C VAL A 472 -12.43 10.89 17.13
N THR A 473 -13.57 11.47 17.53
CA THR A 473 -14.67 10.78 18.18
C THR A 473 -15.83 10.53 17.23
N ASP A 474 -16.00 11.33 16.17
CA ASP A 474 -16.97 11.09 15.12
C ASP A 474 -16.48 11.52 13.73
N GLY A 475 -15.78 10.61 13.04
CA GLY A 475 -15.28 10.88 11.69
C GLY A 475 -16.36 10.90 10.60
N GLN A 476 -17.62 10.60 10.94
CA GLN A 476 -18.75 10.42 10.01
C GLN A 476 -19.81 11.51 10.13
N SER A 477 -19.64 12.48 11.04
CA SER A 477 -20.64 13.53 11.22
C SER A 477 -20.65 14.51 10.05
N GLY A 478 -21.86 14.89 9.65
CA GLY A 478 -22.14 15.86 8.61
C GLY A 478 -22.33 17.29 9.12
N TYR A 479 -22.34 17.53 10.43
CA TYR A 479 -22.40 18.88 10.98
C TYR A 479 -21.00 19.43 11.21
N ARG A 480 -20.60 20.43 10.43
CA ARG A 480 -19.22 20.92 10.38
C ARG A 480 -19.18 22.43 10.25
N ALA A 481 -18.17 23.05 10.85
CA ALA A 481 -17.86 24.46 10.69
C ALA A 481 -16.39 24.68 10.34
N PHE A 482 -16.11 25.77 9.63
CA PHE A 482 -14.83 26.11 9.03
C PHE A 482 -14.55 27.59 9.22
N SER A 483 -13.29 27.92 9.50
CA SER A 483 -12.80 29.27 9.23
C SER A 483 -12.85 29.53 7.71
N PRO A 484 -12.88 30.79 7.24
CA PRO A 484 -12.85 31.14 5.84
C PRO A 484 -11.62 30.58 5.11
N GLU A 485 -10.47 30.53 5.78
CA GLU A 485 -9.24 29.93 5.26
C GLU A 485 -9.36 28.41 5.12
N ALA A 486 -9.96 27.74 6.11
CA ALA A 486 -10.21 26.31 6.04
C ALA A 486 -11.25 25.98 4.96
N ALA A 487 -12.32 26.76 4.85
CA ALA A 487 -13.37 26.59 3.85
C ALA A 487 -12.83 26.73 2.42
N SER A 488 -12.02 27.77 2.17
CA SER A 488 -11.38 28.02 0.87
C SER A 488 -10.26 27.03 0.54
N SER A 489 -9.68 26.38 1.54
CA SER A 489 -8.61 25.39 1.35
C SER A 489 -9.11 23.95 1.27
N ALA A 490 -10.36 23.68 1.62
CA ALA A 490 -10.88 22.31 1.70
C ALA A 490 -11.01 21.67 0.31
N GLU A 491 -10.40 20.50 0.12
CA GLU A 491 -10.45 19.77 -1.15
C GLU A 491 -11.34 18.53 -1.06
N ILE A 492 -12.43 18.52 -1.85
CA ILE A 492 -13.30 17.36 -1.99
C ILE A 492 -13.01 16.68 -3.32
N ILE A 493 -12.19 15.63 -3.29
CA ILE A 493 -11.73 14.91 -4.50
C ILE A 493 -12.84 14.10 -5.18
N HIS A 494 -13.95 13.80 -4.49
CA HIS A 494 -15.02 12.96 -5.06
C HIS A 494 -16.43 13.31 -4.59
N ASP A 495 -17.42 13.06 -5.45
CA ASP A 495 -18.80 13.52 -5.25
C ASP A 495 -19.67 12.59 -4.38
N PHE A 496 -19.09 11.54 -3.78
CA PHE A 496 -19.86 10.53 -3.02
C PHE A 496 -19.88 10.75 -1.50
N ASN A 497 -18.71 10.89 -0.84
CA ASN A 497 -18.64 11.10 0.60
C ASN A 497 -17.53 12.09 0.98
N TYR A 498 -17.84 13.22 1.58
CA TYR A 498 -16.82 14.23 1.88
C TYR A 498 -16.15 13.99 3.26
N ALA A 499 -16.83 13.30 4.17
CA ALA A 499 -16.58 13.41 5.62
C ALA A 499 -15.13 13.08 6.03
N GLN A 500 -14.61 11.91 5.70
CA GLN A 500 -13.26 11.53 6.13
C GLN A 500 -12.18 12.25 5.32
N VAL A 501 -12.46 12.51 4.05
CA VAL A 501 -11.50 13.14 3.13
C VAL A 501 -11.24 14.57 3.56
N ILE A 502 -12.27 15.38 3.82
CA ILE A 502 -12.12 16.75 4.33
C ILE A 502 -11.35 16.77 5.65
N THR A 503 -11.68 15.86 6.57
CA THR A 503 -11.02 15.84 7.88
C THR A 503 -9.54 15.50 7.73
N LEU A 504 -9.19 14.53 6.89
CA LEU A 504 -7.80 14.19 6.62
C LEU A 504 -7.07 15.31 5.87
N ASP A 505 -7.70 15.92 4.87
CA ASP A 505 -7.16 17.02 4.06
C ASP A 505 -6.80 18.23 4.93
N LEU A 506 -7.76 18.74 5.72
CA LEU A 506 -7.54 19.92 6.56
C LEU A 506 -6.53 19.65 7.68
N ILE A 507 -6.56 18.47 8.30
CA ILE A 507 -5.53 18.08 9.28
C ILE A 507 -4.17 18.00 8.58
N ALA A 508 -4.07 17.41 7.38
CA ALA A 508 -2.82 17.32 6.62
C ALA A 508 -2.26 18.69 6.20
N LYS A 509 -3.13 19.68 5.99
CA LYS A 509 -2.79 21.09 5.73
C LYS A 509 -2.42 21.88 6.99
N GLY A 510 -2.57 21.29 8.18
CA GLY A 510 -2.14 21.87 9.46
C GLY A 510 -3.17 22.79 10.13
N PHE A 511 -4.43 22.76 9.69
CA PHE A 511 -5.54 23.46 10.36
C PHE A 511 -5.83 22.86 11.74
N ARG A 512 -6.24 23.70 12.69
CA ARG A 512 -6.60 23.29 14.05
C ARG A 512 -7.97 22.64 14.05
N TYR A 513 -7.99 21.37 14.46
CA TYR A 513 -9.19 20.54 14.50
C TYR A 513 -9.74 20.44 15.93
N GLN A 514 -11.06 20.57 16.07
CA GLN A 514 -11.77 20.35 17.34
C GLN A 514 -13.11 19.64 17.10
N GLU A 515 -13.60 18.97 18.13
CA GLU A 515 -14.93 18.39 18.15
C GLU A 515 -15.75 18.98 19.29
N VAL A 516 -17.04 19.22 19.02
CA VAL A 516 -18.03 19.67 20.01
C VAL A 516 -19.16 18.66 20.09
N GLY A 517 -19.76 18.46 21.26
CA GLY A 517 -20.89 17.54 21.41
C GLY A 517 -22.13 18.08 20.71
N ILE A 518 -22.83 17.24 19.95
CA ILE A 518 -24.11 17.59 19.32
C ILE A 518 -25.18 16.54 19.59
N THR A 519 -26.44 16.94 19.52
CA THR A 519 -27.58 16.02 19.53
C THR A 519 -27.79 15.40 18.15
N TYR A 520 -28.01 14.08 18.09
CA TYR A 520 -28.33 13.36 16.87
C TYR A 520 -29.72 12.75 16.95
N ARG A 521 -30.57 13.13 15.99
CA ARG A 521 -31.91 12.58 15.83
C ARG A 521 -31.94 11.58 14.69
N PHE A 522 -32.77 10.55 14.81
CA PHE A 522 -32.97 9.63 13.71
C PHE A 522 -33.94 10.25 12.71
N ARG A 523 -33.53 10.39 11.43
CA ARG A 523 -34.41 10.93 10.39
C ARG A 523 -35.75 10.17 10.33
N THR A 524 -36.81 10.92 10.12
CA THR A 524 -38.17 10.39 10.02
C THR A 524 -38.54 9.96 8.59
N SER A 525 -37.83 10.47 7.57
CA SER A 525 -38.02 10.16 6.14
C SER A 525 -36.70 9.89 5.39
N GLY A 526 -36.79 9.46 4.12
CA GLY A 526 -35.64 9.28 3.22
C GLY A 526 -35.01 7.87 3.19
N LYS A 527 -34.30 7.54 2.10
CA LYS A 527 -33.52 6.29 1.93
C LYS A 527 -32.01 6.57 1.98
N SER A 528 -31.24 5.60 2.45
CA SER A 528 -29.78 5.75 2.57
C SER A 528 -29.15 5.38 1.22
N PHE A 529 -28.32 6.26 0.68
CA PHE A 529 -27.70 6.05 -0.64
C PHE A 529 -26.33 5.36 -0.55
N ILE A 530 -25.77 5.17 0.66
CA ILE A 530 -24.45 4.59 0.85
C ILE A 530 -24.49 3.06 0.69
N LYS A 531 -23.81 2.53 -0.33
CA LYS A 531 -23.54 1.10 -0.53
C LYS A 531 -22.06 0.81 -0.28
N LEU A 532 -21.76 -0.22 0.52
CA LEU A 532 -20.39 -0.51 0.99
C LEU A 532 -19.37 -0.76 -0.14
N GLY A 533 -19.75 -1.50 -1.19
CA GLY A 533 -18.84 -1.80 -2.31
C GLY A 533 -18.38 -0.55 -3.08
N PRO A 534 -19.32 0.25 -3.65
CA PRO A 534 -18.99 1.52 -4.29
C PRO A 534 -18.26 2.50 -3.36
N TYR A 535 -18.64 2.53 -2.08
CA TYR A 535 -17.99 3.35 -1.06
C TYR A 535 -16.50 3.04 -0.93
N LEU A 536 -16.13 1.78 -0.70
CA LEU A 536 -14.72 1.37 -0.54
C LEU A 536 -13.89 1.66 -1.79
N ARG A 537 -14.46 1.46 -2.98
CA ARG A 537 -13.77 1.71 -4.26
C ARG A 537 -13.46 3.18 -4.50
N ARG A 538 -14.23 4.11 -3.93
CA ARG A 538 -14.05 5.56 -4.09
C ARG A 538 -13.22 6.18 -2.96
N VAL A 539 -13.50 5.79 -1.71
CA VAL A 539 -12.89 6.39 -0.52
C VAL A 539 -11.44 5.91 -0.30
N VAL A 540 -11.16 4.61 -0.47
CA VAL A 540 -9.80 4.07 -0.18
C VAL A 540 -8.72 4.72 -1.06
N PRO A 541 -8.90 4.86 -2.40
CA PRO A 541 -7.91 5.53 -3.23
C PRO A 541 -7.76 7.03 -2.93
N ALA A 542 -8.84 7.70 -2.50
CA ALA A 542 -8.79 9.11 -2.14
C ALA A 542 -8.01 9.32 -0.85
N VAL A 543 -8.33 8.56 0.20
CA VAL A 543 -7.56 8.54 1.46
C VAL A 543 -6.10 8.19 1.20
N ALA A 544 -5.82 7.19 0.37
CA ALA A 544 -4.45 6.83 0.01
C ALA A 544 -3.73 7.97 -0.73
N ARG A 545 -4.44 8.77 -1.54
CA ARG A 545 -3.88 9.97 -2.16
C ARG A 545 -3.54 11.00 -1.08
N GLU A 546 -4.48 11.36 -0.21
CA GLU A 546 -4.26 12.36 0.85
C GLU A 546 -3.07 12.05 1.74
N LEU A 547 -2.94 10.78 2.15
CA LEU A 547 -1.82 10.37 3.00
C LEU A 547 -0.47 10.48 2.30
N ASN A 548 -0.46 10.47 0.96
CA ASN A 548 0.73 10.41 0.11
C ASN A 548 0.94 11.65 -0.76
N THR A 549 0.08 12.67 -0.65
CA THR A 549 0.33 13.99 -1.22
C THR A 549 1.47 14.61 -0.40
N THR A 550 2.62 14.81 -1.05
CA THR A 550 3.81 15.44 -0.46
C THR A 550 3.78 16.93 -0.63
#